data_AF-A0A1D1W3J2-F1
#
_entry.id   AF-A0A1D1W3J2-F1
#
_cell.length_a   1.000
_cell.length_b   1.000
_cell.length_c   1.000
_cell.angle_alpha   90.00
_cell.angle_beta   90.00
_cell.angle_gamma   90.00
#
_symmetry.space_group_name_H-M   'P 1'
#
loop_
_entity.id
_entity.type
_entity.pdbx_description
1 polymer ?
#
loop_
_entity_poly.entity_id
_entity_poly.type
_entity_poly.pdbx_seq_one_letter_code
_entity_poly.pdbx_strand_id
1 'polypeptide(L)'
;MNRNSKLLRAIVDRATYFRLPVCQRRQIVFACRVRSSRAAVLPVCHSACVNLASLFFARQASADRKVSGEMEQSKFKDHLIVPDILEEAPQEICDVKFSASVHAMLGNELRPEDVKEPPSVKWPAEKGAFYTLVIADLDTQNPEKNEGEVQWQQYVVMNIPENNISRGKVLSEYIGAGPLPGTGLHRYAVVVYKQKGQLQPKEPFYSKADGDRKFSLSEFEKKYSLGKPIAANFYQAKYDEAVKELYLENEEMKDKQENQAKVPGLPSV
;
A
#
# COMPACT_ATOMS: atom_id res chain seq x y z
N MET A 1 -45.58 -10.39 -33.22
CA MET A 1 -45.24 -11.23 -32.04
C MET A 1 -44.08 -10.58 -31.29
N ASN A 2 -44.35 -10.04 -30.10
CA ASN A 2 -43.40 -9.23 -29.33
C ASN A 2 -42.42 -10.11 -28.52
N ARG A 3 -41.15 -9.68 -28.39
CA ARG A 3 -40.03 -10.43 -27.76
C ARG A 3 -40.30 -10.83 -26.30
N ASN A 4 -41.26 -10.19 -25.65
CA ASN A 4 -41.67 -10.45 -24.26
C ASN A 4 -42.37 -11.81 -24.04
N SER A 5 -42.89 -12.47 -25.08
CA SER A 5 -43.55 -13.77 -24.92
C SER A 5 -42.57 -14.95 -24.82
N LYS A 6 -41.33 -14.79 -25.30
CA LYS A 6 -40.28 -15.82 -25.19
C LYS A 6 -39.69 -15.89 -23.77
N LEU A 7 -39.60 -14.76 -23.07
CA LEU A 7 -39.04 -14.70 -21.72
C LEU A 7 -39.96 -15.36 -20.68
N LEU A 8 -41.28 -15.24 -20.86
CA LEU A 8 -42.29 -15.86 -19.99
C LEU A 8 -42.31 -17.39 -20.10
N ARG A 9 -41.90 -17.98 -21.23
CA ARG A 9 -41.82 -19.44 -21.39
C ARG A 9 -40.60 -20.07 -20.71
N ALA A 10 -39.56 -19.29 -20.38
CA ALA A 10 -38.39 -19.77 -19.66
C ALA A 10 -38.63 -19.94 -18.14
N ILE A 11 -39.76 -19.45 -17.62
CA ILE A 11 -40.09 -19.43 -16.18
C ILE A 11 -40.52 -20.82 -15.66
N VAL A 12 -40.87 -21.76 -16.54
CA VAL A 12 -41.50 -23.03 -16.11
C VAL A 12 -40.50 -24.21 -16.05
N ASP A 13 -39.27 -24.07 -16.54
CA ASP A 13 -38.32 -25.20 -16.59
C ASP A 13 -37.03 -24.97 -15.77
N ARG A 14 -36.86 -25.79 -14.72
CA ARG A 14 -35.78 -25.75 -13.72
C ARG A 14 -34.42 -26.08 -14.34
N ALA A 15 -34.40 -26.79 -15.49
CA ALA A 15 -33.16 -27.18 -16.18
C ALA A 15 -32.49 -26.01 -16.93
N THR A 16 -33.25 -24.98 -17.32
CA THR A 16 -32.73 -23.81 -18.06
C THR A 16 -32.12 -22.72 -17.18
N TYR A 17 -32.53 -22.63 -15.90
CA TYR A 17 -32.04 -21.63 -14.95
C TYR A 17 -30.52 -21.74 -14.69
N PHE A 18 -29.99 -22.97 -14.65
CA PHE A 18 -28.58 -23.24 -14.37
C PHE A 18 -27.64 -23.07 -15.58
N ARG A 19 -28.14 -22.65 -16.74
CA ARG A 19 -27.32 -22.33 -17.93
C ARG A 19 -27.16 -20.83 -18.18
N LEU A 20 -27.77 -19.97 -17.36
CA LEU A 20 -27.66 -18.51 -17.52
C LEU A 20 -26.38 -17.93 -16.87
N PRO A 21 -25.79 -16.85 -17.41
CA PRO A 21 -24.67 -16.14 -16.80
C PRO A 21 -25.01 -15.65 -15.38
N VAL A 22 -24.02 -15.63 -14.48
CA VAL A 22 -24.20 -15.27 -13.05
C VAL A 22 -24.89 -13.92 -12.84
N CYS A 23 -24.65 -12.96 -13.74
CA CYS A 23 -25.25 -11.63 -13.70
C CYS A 23 -26.78 -11.64 -13.93
N GLN A 24 -27.29 -12.53 -14.79
CA GLN A 24 -28.74 -12.64 -15.07
C GLN A 24 -29.50 -13.43 -14.00
N ARG A 25 -28.85 -14.38 -13.31
CA ARG A 25 -29.49 -15.10 -12.18
C ARG A 25 -29.79 -14.16 -11.01
N ARG A 26 -28.91 -13.18 -10.76
CA ARG A 26 -29.10 -12.17 -9.71
C ARG A 26 -30.35 -11.28 -9.96
N GLN A 27 -30.70 -11.01 -11.22
CA GLN A 27 -31.91 -10.26 -11.56
C GLN A 27 -33.21 -11.06 -11.35
N ILE A 28 -33.18 -12.38 -11.55
CA ILE A 28 -34.37 -13.25 -11.39
C ILE A 28 -34.73 -13.45 -9.91
N VAL A 29 -33.73 -13.62 -9.04
CA VAL A 29 -33.95 -13.69 -7.58
C VAL A 29 -34.55 -12.39 -7.04
N PHE A 30 -34.23 -11.25 -7.65
CA PHE A 30 -34.79 -9.94 -7.33
C PHE A 30 -36.28 -9.82 -7.70
N ALA A 31 -36.70 -10.38 -8.84
CA ALA A 31 -38.09 -10.35 -9.27
C ALA A 31 -39.02 -11.22 -8.40
N CYS A 32 -38.49 -12.28 -7.76
CA CYS A 32 -39.30 -13.21 -6.97
C CYS A 32 -39.58 -12.71 -5.54
N ARG A 33 -38.74 -11.81 -4.99
CA ARG A 33 -38.92 -11.27 -3.63
C ARG A 33 -39.90 -10.09 -3.54
N VAL A 34 -40.37 -9.57 -4.68
CA VAL A 34 -41.31 -8.41 -4.76
C VAL A 34 -42.74 -8.83 -5.12
N ARG A 35 -43.05 -10.14 -5.19
CA ARG A 35 -44.43 -10.63 -5.38
C ARG A 35 -44.90 -11.49 -4.22
N SER A 36 -45.17 -10.85 -3.10
CA SER A 36 -46.20 -11.31 -2.17
C SER A 36 -46.88 -10.11 -1.53
N SER A 37 -47.76 -9.46 -2.28
CA SER A 37 -48.92 -8.69 -1.79
C SER A 37 -49.83 -8.41 -2.99
N ARG A 38 -50.97 -9.11 -3.07
CA ARG A 38 -52.01 -8.81 -4.05
C ARG A 38 -52.75 -7.53 -3.63
N ALA A 39 -52.94 -6.65 -4.62
CA ALA A 39 -54.06 -5.74 -4.84
C ALA A 39 -54.45 -4.72 -3.76
N ALA A 40 -54.14 -3.43 -4.02
CA ALA A 40 -55.12 -2.34 -4.04
C ALA A 40 -54.49 -1.10 -4.68
N VAL A 41 -55.28 -0.40 -5.49
CA VAL A 41 -54.92 0.76 -6.30
C VAL A 41 -54.89 2.03 -5.44
N LEU A 42 -53.78 2.77 -5.43
CA LEU A 42 -53.75 4.22 -5.13
C LEU A 42 -52.62 4.90 -5.94
N PRO A 43 -52.86 6.04 -6.60
CA PRO A 43 -51.89 6.68 -7.49
C PRO A 43 -51.10 7.79 -6.78
N VAL A 44 -50.31 7.49 -5.75
CA VAL A 44 -49.33 8.46 -5.21
C VAL A 44 -48.19 7.68 -4.53
N CYS A 45 -47.07 7.39 -5.22
CA CYS A 45 -45.81 6.99 -4.53
C CYS A 45 -44.56 6.78 -5.42
N HIS A 46 -44.48 7.35 -6.63
CA HIS A 46 -43.24 7.20 -7.43
C HIS A 46 -42.02 7.93 -6.82
N SER A 47 -42.21 8.90 -5.92
CA SER A 47 -41.10 9.62 -5.25
C SER A 47 -40.59 8.92 -3.98
N ALA A 48 -41.46 8.20 -3.24
CA ALA A 48 -41.08 7.55 -1.98
C ALA A 48 -40.28 6.25 -2.17
N CYS A 49 -40.59 5.46 -3.22
CA CYS A 49 -39.89 4.21 -3.51
C CYS A 49 -38.45 4.43 -4.00
N VAL A 50 -38.18 5.53 -4.71
CA VAL A 50 -36.83 5.87 -5.19
C VAL A 50 -35.91 6.27 -4.02
N ASN A 51 -36.44 6.95 -3.01
CA ASN A 51 -35.69 7.33 -1.80
C ASN A 51 -35.35 6.12 -0.92
N LEU A 52 -36.27 5.16 -0.74
CA LEU A 52 -36.01 3.96 0.08
C LEU A 52 -34.96 3.03 -0.55
N ALA A 53 -34.98 2.87 -1.88
CA ALA A 53 -33.94 2.11 -2.59
C ALA A 53 -32.58 2.80 -2.49
N SER A 54 -32.52 4.12 -2.68
CA SER A 54 -31.27 4.90 -2.57
C SER A 54 -30.67 4.86 -1.17
N LEU A 55 -31.50 4.95 -0.13
CA LEU A 55 -31.09 4.78 1.27
C LEU A 55 -30.58 3.36 1.57
N PHE A 56 -31.19 2.34 0.98
CA PHE A 56 -30.72 0.95 1.12
C PHE A 56 -29.36 0.74 0.45
N PHE A 57 -29.17 1.24 -0.79
CA PHE A 57 -27.88 1.18 -1.48
C PHE A 57 -26.78 1.95 -0.74
N ALA A 58 -27.08 3.14 -0.20
CA ALA A 58 -26.13 3.90 0.60
C ALA A 58 -25.76 3.16 1.90
N ARG A 59 -26.72 2.52 2.59
CA ARG A 59 -26.45 1.70 3.77
C ARG A 59 -25.61 0.47 3.45
N GLN A 60 -25.90 -0.22 2.35
CA GLN A 60 -25.13 -1.38 1.89
C GLN A 60 -23.69 -0.98 1.58
N ALA A 61 -23.48 0.11 0.82
CA ALA A 61 -22.15 0.62 0.49
C ALA A 61 -21.35 1.06 1.74
N SER A 62 -22.00 1.70 2.72
CA SER A 62 -21.37 2.05 4.00
C SER A 62 -21.00 0.81 4.82
N ALA A 63 -21.84 -0.22 4.82
CA ALA A 63 -21.55 -1.49 5.49
C ALA A 63 -20.37 -2.21 4.80
N ASP A 64 -20.37 -2.29 3.47
CA ASP A 64 -19.29 -2.91 2.69
C ASP A 64 -17.96 -2.16 2.90
N ARG A 65 -17.97 -0.81 2.94
CA ARG A 65 -16.78 0.00 3.24
C ARG A 65 -16.28 -0.18 4.68
N LYS A 66 -17.20 -0.34 5.64
CA LYS A 66 -16.83 -0.59 7.03
C LYS A 66 -16.15 -1.96 7.18
N VAL A 67 -16.69 -2.98 6.54
CA VAL A 67 -16.10 -4.34 6.55
C VAL A 67 -14.75 -4.36 5.84
N SER A 68 -14.59 -3.62 4.72
CA SER A 68 -13.28 -3.54 4.05
C SER A 68 -12.22 -2.86 4.93
N GLY A 69 -12.55 -1.76 5.59
CA GLY A 69 -11.62 -1.08 6.50
C GLY A 69 -11.23 -1.92 7.72
N GLU A 70 -12.17 -2.67 8.31
CA GLU A 70 -11.88 -3.60 9.41
C GLU A 70 -10.94 -4.73 8.98
N MET A 71 -11.12 -5.26 7.76
CA MET A 71 -10.24 -6.29 7.19
C MET A 71 -8.84 -5.75 6.88
N GLU A 72 -8.74 -4.51 6.37
CA GLU A 72 -7.46 -3.85 6.12
C GLU A 72 -6.69 -3.63 7.44
N GLN A 73 -7.38 -3.22 8.51
CA GLN A 73 -6.77 -3.07 9.83
C GLN A 73 -6.32 -4.40 10.44
N SER A 74 -7.03 -5.51 10.19
CA SER A 74 -6.62 -6.82 10.71
C SER A 74 -5.28 -7.25 10.12
N LYS A 75 -5.02 -6.93 8.85
CA LYS A 75 -3.76 -7.31 8.17
C LYS A 75 -2.51 -6.78 8.86
N PHE A 76 -2.56 -5.57 9.41
CA PHE A 76 -1.44 -5.01 10.17
C PHE A 76 -1.12 -5.81 11.43
N LYS A 77 -2.15 -6.38 12.08
CA LYS A 77 -1.98 -7.24 13.25
C LYS A 77 -1.55 -8.65 12.85
N ASP A 78 -2.16 -9.19 11.81
CA ASP A 78 -1.88 -10.55 11.32
C ASP A 78 -0.40 -10.71 10.89
N HIS A 79 0.23 -9.64 10.40
CA HIS A 79 1.65 -9.61 10.01
C HIS A 79 2.55 -8.95 11.04
N LEU A 80 2.04 -8.68 12.25
CA LEU A 80 2.76 -8.08 13.36
C LEU A 80 3.39 -6.71 13.04
N ILE A 81 2.91 -5.99 12.02
CA ILE A 81 3.30 -4.59 11.81
C ILE A 81 2.87 -3.74 13.01
N VAL A 82 1.71 -4.09 13.57
CA VAL A 82 1.27 -3.68 14.91
C VAL A 82 1.37 -4.90 15.82
N PRO A 83 2.14 -4.88 16.92
CA PRO A 83 2.75 -3.70 17.55
C PRO A 83 4.24 -3.47 17.23
N ASP A 84 4.90 -4.33 16.43
CA ASP A 84 6.37 -4.33 16.35
C ASP A 84 6.95 -3.01 15.84
N ILE A 85 6.23 -2.32 14.95
CA ILE A 85 6.71 -1.08 14.30
C ILE A 85 5.79 0.08 14.53
N LEU A 86 4.49 -0.16 14.39
CA LEU A 86 3.46 0.85 14.61
C LEU A 86 2.72 0.53 15.90
N GLU A 87 2.57 1.52 16.77
CA GLU A 87 1.77 1.38 17.99
C GLU A 87 0.29 1.12 17.66
N GLU A 88 -0.19 1.72 16.58
CA GLU A 88 -1.57 1.60 16.09
C GLU A 88 -1.59 1.54 14.56
N ALA A 89 -2.60 0.85 14.00
CA ALA A 89 -2.80 0.85 12.56
C ALA A 89 -3.14 2.26 12.06
N PRO A 90 -2.63 2.68 10.89
CA PRO A 90 -2.94 3.98 10.32
C PRO A 90 -4.43 4.09 9.97
N GLN A 91 -4.91 5.33 9.86
CA GLN A 91 -6.31 5.58 9.45
C GLN A 91 -6.54 5.24 7.98
N GLU A 92 -5.52 5.41 7.14
CA GLU A 92 -5.62 5.27 5.69
C GLU A 92 -4.57 4.28 5.18
N ILE A 93 -4.84 3.69 4.01
CA ILE A 93 -3.89 2.84 3.30
C ILE A 93 -3.26 3.65 2.17
N CYS A 94 -1.93 3.67 2.08
CA CYS A 94 -1.27 4.32 0.95
C CYS A 94 -1.24 3.39 -0.28
N ASP A 95 -1.48 3.97 -1.46
CA ASP A 95 -1.44 3.29 -2.75
C ASP A 95 0.02 3.21 -3.21
N VAL A 96 0.61 2.02 -3.15
CA VAL A 96 2.03 1.76 -3.44
C VAL A 96 2.14 0.91 -4.71
N LYS A 97 2.72 1.49 -5.76
CA LYS A 97 2.82 0.89 -7.09
C LYS A 97 4.26 0.88 -7.57
N PHE A 98 4.80 -0.31 -7.82
CA PHE A 98 6.10 -0.50 -8.45
C PHE A 98 5.96 -0.50 -9.98
N SER A 99 4.87 -1.06 -10.49
CA SER A 99 4.53 -1.03 -11.91
C SER A 99 3.01 -1.04 -12.10
N ALA A 100 2.54 -1.12 -13.36
CA ALA A 100 1.11 -1.21 -13.63
C ALA A 100 0.45 -2.47 -13.02
N SER A 101 1.21 -3.56 -12.88
CA SER A 101 0.73 -4.85 -12.38
C SER A 101 1.27 -5.22 -10.99
N VAL A 102 2.28 -4.53 -10.48
CA VAL A 102 2.93 -4.82 -9.19
C VAL A 102 2.59 -3.74 -8.16
N HIS A 103 1.85 -4.13 -7.11
CA HIS A 103 1.31 -3.25 -6.07
C HIS A 103 1.56 -3.89 -4.71
N ALA A 104 1.84 -3.07 -3.69
CA ALA A 104 1.78 -3.55 -2.31
C ALA A 104 0.32 -3.58 -1.84
N MET A 105 -0.09 -4.69 -1.26
CA MET A 105 -1.46 -5.02 -0.87
C MET A 105 -1.46 -5.70 0.49
N LEU A 106 -1.03 -4.97 1.52
CA LEU A 106 -1.12 -5.37 2.93
C LEU A 106 -0.58 -6.77 3.22
N GLY A 107 0.66 -7.02 2.79
CA GLY A 107 1.40 -8.24 3.10
C GLY A 107 1.48 -9.27 1.98
N ASN A 108 1.05 -8.94 0.76
CA ASN A 108 1.32 -9.80 -0.39
C ASN A 108 2.82 -9.98 -0.62
N GLU A 109 3.19 -11.14 -1.15
CA GLU A 109 4.57 -11.44 -1.55
C GLU A 109 4.87 -10.77 -2.90
N LEU A 110 5.96 -10.01 -2.95
CA LEU A 110 6.53 -9.42 -4.15
C LEU A 110 7.93 -9.97 -4.37
N ARG A 111 8.34 -10.08 -5.65
CA ARG A 111 9.69 -10.53 -5.99
C ARG A 111 10.67 -9.35 -5.87
N PRO A 112 11.89 -9.54 -5.33
CA PRO A 112 12.95 -8.54 -5.35
C PRO A 112 13.14 -7.85 -6.70
N GLU A 113 13.10 -8.61 -7.81
CA GLU A 113 13.18 -8.09 -9.17
C GLU A 113 12.08 -7.04 -9.49
N ASP A 114 10.85 -7.28 -9.01
CA ASP A 114 9.71 -6.40 -9.26
C ASP A 114 9.74 -5.10 -8.44
N VAL A 115 10.61 -5.04 -7.41
CA VAL A 115 10.72 -3.93 -6.46
C VAL A 115 12.12 -3.32 -6.46
N LYS A 116 12.86 -3.43 -7.57
CA LYS A 116 14.20 -2.85 -7.72
C LYS A 116 14.19 -1.31 -7.79
N GLU A 117 13.13 -0.75 -8.37
CA GLU A 117 12.96 0.69 -8.57
C GLU A 117 11.98 1.31 -7.56
N PRO A 118 12.14 2.60 -7.21
CA PRO A 118 11.30 3.25 -6.22
C PRO A 118 9.82 3.25 -6.64
N PRO A 119 8.88 2.92 -5.73
CA PRO A 119 7.47 2.90 -6.05
C PRO A 119 6.88 4.31 -6.17
N SER A 120 5.81 4.43 -6.95
CA SER A 120 4.86 5.54 -6.78
C SER A 120 4.06 5.30 -5.51
N VAL A 121 4.05 6.27 -4.61
CA VAL A 121 3.26 6.21 -3.36
C VAL A 121 2.28 7.38 -3.35
N LYS A 122 1.01 7.09 -3.09
CA LYS A 122 -0.04 8.11 -2.95
C LYS A 122 -0.85 7.92 -1.68
N TRP A 123 -1.21 9.03 -1.05
CA TRP A 123 -2.04 9.08 0.14
C TRP A 123 -3.03 10.25 0.07
N PRO A 124 -4.05 10.31 0.93
CA PRO A 124 -4.90 11.50 1.05
C PRO A 124 -4.09 12.67 1.64
N ALA A 125 -3.49 13.47 0.76
CA ALA A 125 -2.68 14.62 1.14
C ALA A 125 -3.53 15.90 1.22
N GLU A 126 -3.22 16.73 2.21
CA GLU A 126 -3.79 18.06 2.40
C GLU A 126 -2.98 19.09 1.63
N LYS A 127 -3.69 20.05 1.02
CA LYS A 127 -3.08 21.13 0.26
C LYS A 127 -2.15 21.96 1.15
N GLY A 128 -0.93 22.22 0.67
CA GLY A 128 0.08 22.98 1.40
C GLY A 128 0.71 22.29 2.62
N ALA A 129 0.33 21.04 2.92
CA ALA A 129 0.98 20.27 3.98
C ALA A 129 2.26 19.59 3.49
N PHE A 130 3.15 19.28 4.44
CA PHE A 130 4.38 18.54 4.20
C PHE A 130 4.29 17.15 4.81
N TYR A 131 4.95 16.18 4.18
CA TYR A 131 4.91 14.79 4.57
C TYR A 131 6.31 14.18 4.63
N THR A 132 6.42 13.11 5.41
CA THR A 132 7.58 12.22 5.45
C THR A 132 7.15 10.84 4.97
N LEU A 133 7.91 10.26 4.06
CA LEU A 133 7.79 8.88 3.61
C LEU A 133 8.97 8.07 4.15
N VAL A 134 8.68 6.92 4.75
CA VAL A 134 9.68 5.93 5.18
C VAL A 134 9.31 4.59 4.56
N ILE A 135 10.29 3.94 3.93
CA ILE A 135 10.25 2.52 3.58
C ILE A 135 11.35 1.83 4.37
N ALA A 136 11.00 0.84 5.17
CA ALA A 136 11.95 0.10 6.00
C ALA A 136 11.73 -1.42 5.87
N ASP A 137 12.85 -2.16 5.83
CA ASP A 137 12.89 -3.61 6.05
C ASP A 137 12.98 -3.85 7.57
N LEU A 138 12.17 -4.77 8.06
CA LEU A 138 11.90 -4.95 9.49
C LEU A 138 12.57 -6.20 10.05
N ASP A 139 12.99 -7.10 9.17
CA ASP A 139 13.47 -8.44 9.51
C ASP A 139 14.92 -8.62 9.04
N THR A 140 15.61 -7.50 8.79
CA THR A 140 17.02 -7.53 8.40
C THR A 140 17.85 -8.08 9.55
N GLN A 141 18.64 -9.10 9.30
CA GLN A 141 19.62 -9.59 10.27
C GLN A 141 20.93 -8.85 10.03
N ASN A 142 21.63 -8.44 11.10
CA ASN A 142 23.01 -7.98 10.97
C ASN A 142 23.97 -9.15 11.28
N PRO A 143 24.43 -9.90 10.25
CA PRO A 143 25.29 -11.05 10.44
C PRO A 143 26.66 -10.67 11.02
N GLU A 144 27.14 -9.45 10.81
CA GLU A 144 28.44 -9.00 11.33
C GLU A 144 28.41 -8.70 12.83
N LYS A 145 27.26 -8.29 13.36
CA LYS A 145 27.14 -7.83 14.76
C LYS A 145 26.41 -8.81 15.70
N ASN A 146 25.85 -9.91 15.20
CA ASN A 146 25.05 -10.88 16.01
C ASN A 146 23.93 -10.18 16.82
N GLU A 147 23.35 -9.10 16.29
CA GLU A 147 22.42 -8.22 17.00
C GLU A 147 20.93 -8.64 16.87
N GLY A 148 20.64 -9.80 16.27
CA GLY A 148 19.27 -10.21 15.95
C GLY A 148 18.68 -9.40 14.78
N GLU A 149 17.36 -9.36 14.71
CA GLU A 149 16.62 -8.56 13.71
C GLU A 149 16.76 -7.06 14.03
N VAL A 150 17.08 -6.28 13.00
CA VAL A 150 17.23 -4.83 13.04
C VAL A 150 16.41 -4.20 11.92
N GLN A 151 15.88 -3.00 12.16
CA GLN A 151 15.21 -2.24 11.11
C GLN A 151 16.26 -1.62 10.18
N TRP A 152 16.01 -1.66 8.88
CA TRP A 152 16.88 -1.11 7.84
C TRP A 152 16.13 -0.12 6.98
N GLN A 153 16.62 1.11 6.87
CA GLN A 153 15.96 2.12 6.04
C GLN A 153 16.26 1.89 4.55
N GLN A 154 15.22 1.54 3.79
CA GLN A 154 15.30 1.36 2.35
C GLN A 154 15.10 2.66 1.60
N TYR A 155 14.22 3.54 2.09
CA TYR A 155 13.96 4.84 1.47
C TYR A 155 13.40 5.83 2.49
N VAL A 156 14.00 7.01 2.59
CA VAL A 156 13.51 8.06 3.49
C VAL A 156 13.50 9.39 2.76
N VAL A 157 12.32 10.01 2.71
CA VAL A 157 12.12 11.32 2.09
C VAL A 157 11.30 12.19 3.03
N MET A 158 11.84 13.36 3.38
CA MET A 158 11.18 14.34 4.23
C MET A 158 10.74 15.57 3.44
N ASN A 159 9.89 16.41 4.03
CA ASN A 159 9.42 17.65 3.43
C ASN A 159 8.78 17.45 2.04
N ILE A 160 8.08 16.34 1.83
CA ILE A 160 7.33 16.08 0.61
C ILE A 160 6.14 17.05 0.57
N PRO A 161 6.06 17.98 -0.39
CA PRO A 161 4.90 18.85 -0.50
C PRO A 161 3.72 18.04 -1.06
N GLU A 162 2.63 17.97 -0.30
CA GLU A 162 1.40 17.26 -0.67
C GLU A 162 1.68 15.77 -0.98
N ASN A 163 1.62 15.37 -2.26
CA ASN A 163 1.94 14.01 -2.73
C ASN A 163 3.16 13.96 -3.67
N ASN A 164 3.94 15.05 -3.78
CA ASN A 164 5.01 15.14 -4.77
C ASN A 164 6.36 14.72 -4.17
N ILE A 165 6.59 13.41 -4.10
CA ILE A 165 7.81 12.80 -3.53
C ILE A 165 9.08 13.37 -4.18
N SER A 166 9.06 13.63 -5.50
CA SER A 166 10.21 14.17 -6.24
C SER A 166 10.68 15.56 -5.77
N ARG A 167 9.80 16.30 -5.08
CA ARG A 167 10.11 17.61 -4.49
C ARG A 167 10.49 17.53 -3.01
N GLY A 168 10.44 16.35 -2.41
CA GLY A 168 10.92 16.13 -1.05
C GLY A 168 12.44 16.13 -0.97
N LYS A 169 12.96 16.27 0.25
CA LYS A 169 14.37 16.08 0.57
C LYS A 169 14.62 14.61 0.85
N VAL A 170 15.35 13.96 -0.06
CA VAL A 170 15.80 12.57 0.12
C VAL A 170 16.87 12.54 1.20
N LEU A 171 16.66 11.73 2.23
CA LEU A 171 17.65 11.42 3.26
C LEU A 171 18.33 10.09 3.00
N SER A 172 17.58 9.12 2.48
CA SER A 172 18.11 7.81 2.12
C SER A 172 17.59 7.47 0.74
N GLU A 173 18.46 7.26 -0.23
CA GLU A 173 18.09 6.81 -1.57
C GLU A 173 17.45 5.43 -1.52
N TYR A 174 16.53 5.19 -2.46
CA TYR A 174 15.81 3.93 -2.55
C TYR A 174 16.75 2.77 -2.87
N ILE A 175 16.71 1.74 -2.03
CA ILE A 175 17.27 0.41 -2.31
C ILE A 175 16.09 -0.58 -2.35
N GLY A 176 16.12 -1.49 -3.33
CA GLY A 176 15.12 -2.54 -3.47
C GLY A 176 15.18 -3.57 -2.34
N ALA A 177 14.28 -4.56 -2.40
CA ALA A 177 14.29 -5.65 -1.43
C ALA A 177 15.57 -6.51 -1.60
N GLY A 178 16.38 -6.60 -0.55
CA GLY A 178 17.62 -7.38 -0.52
C GLY A 178 17.69 -8.38 0.64
N PRO A 179 16.69 -9.25 0.85
CA PRO A 179 16.76 -10.26 1.90
C PRO A 179 17.88 -11.28 1.58
N LEU A 180 18.66 -11.68 2.58
CA LEU A 180 19.76 -12.62 2.39
C LEU A 180 19.26 -14.07 2.18
N PRO A 181 20.05 -14.95 1.55
CA PRO A 181 19.69 -16.36 1.41
C PRO A 181 19.40 -17.00 2.77
N GLY A 182 18.25 -17.66 2.90
CA GLY A 182 17.88 -18.42 4.10
C GLY A 182 17.31 -17.61 5.27
N THR A 183 17.14 -16.28 5.15
CA THR A 183 16.50 -15.45 6.19
C THR A 183 14.98 -15.46 6.12
N GLY A 184 14.39 -15.97 5.04
CA GLY A 184 12.95 -16.11 4.88
C GLY A 184 12.28 -14.89 4.25
N LEU A 185 11.02 -14.66 4.60
CA LEU A 185 10.25 -13.49 4.15
C LEU A 185 10.54 -12.31 5.08
N HIS A 186 10.93 -11.20 4.48
CA HIS A 186 11.10 -9.92 5.15
C HIS A 186 9.89 -9.04 4.90
N ARG A 187 9.46 -8.31 5.93
CA ARG A 187 8.38 -7.33 5.90
C ARG A 187 8.95 -5.97 5.54
N TYR A 188 8.42 -5.37 4.48
CA TYR A 188 8.77 -4.04 4.03
C TYR A 188 7.61 -3.08 4.32
N ALA A 189 7.74 -2.27 5.36
CA ALA A 189 6.73 -1.29 5.73
C ALA A 189 6.93 0.01 4.97
N VAL A 190 5.84 0.54 4.40
CA VAL A 190 5.76 1.85 3.75
C VAL A 190 4.86 2.73 4.62
N VAL A 191 5.44 3.75 5.26
CA VAL A 191 4.76 4.56 6.26
C VAL A 191 4.84 6.04 5.89
N VAL A 192 3.72 6.75 6.02
CA VAL A 192 3.62 8.17 5.70
C VAL A 192 3.16 8.96 6.94
N TYR A 193 3.88 10.03 7.24
CA TYR A 193 3.57 10.96 8.33
C TYR A 193 3.27 12.34 7.80
N LYS A 194 2.28 13.00 8.40
CA LYS A 194 2.05 14.42 8.18
C LYS A 194 2.94 15.24 9.11
N GLN A 195 3.72 16.15 8.55
CA GLN A 195 4.55 17.06 9.33
C GLN A 195 3.71 18.28 9.78
N LYS A 196 4.03 18.83 10.96
CA LYS A 196 3.42 20.09 11.46
C LYS A 196 3.83 21.32 10.66
N GLY A 197 4.87 21.19 9.83
CA GLY A 197 5.44 22.22 8.98
C GLY A 197 6.66 21.68 8.25
N GLN A 198 7.40 22.54 7.56
CA GLN A 198 8.68 22.17 6.96
C GLN A 198 9.73 21.94 8.06
N LEU A 199 10.44 20.81 8.00
CA LEU A 199 11.44 20.39 8.96
C LEU A 199 12.85 20.56 8.40
N GLN A 200 13.84 20.68 9.29
CA GLN A 200 15.25 20.66 8.91
C GLN A 200 15.87 19.33 9.38
N PRO A 201 15.96 18.32 8.49
CA PRO A 201 16.54 17.04 8.86
C PRO A 201 18.04 17.17 9.11
N LYS A 202 18.50 16.48 10.16
CA LYS A 202 19.87 16.46 10.67
C LYS A 202 20.62 15.18 10.30
N GLU A 203 19.95 14.20 9.72
CA GLU A 203 20.55 12.96 9.25
C GLU A 203 21.52 13.25 8.10
N PRO A 204 22.61 12.48 7.99
CA PRO A 204 23.38 12.47 6.76
C PRO A 204 22.53 11.95 5.61
N PHE A 205 22.97 12.24 4.40
CA PHE A 205 22.44 11.61 3.20
C PHE A 205 23.04 10.20 3.07
N TYR A 206 22.19 9.19 2.89
CA TYR A 206 22.56 7.81 2.60
C TYR A 206 22.29 7.51 1.12
N SER A 207 23.34 7.29 0.35
CA SER A 207 23.31 6.80 -1.03
C SER A 207 23.07 5.29 -1.08
N LYS A 208 22.76 4.74 -2.26
CA LYS A 208 22.58 3.28 -2.44
C LYS A 208 23.79 2.44 -2.01
N ALA A 209 24.98 3.02 -2.01
CA ALA A 209 26.24 2.36 -1.68
C ALA A 209 26.56 2.32 -0.18
N ASP A 210 25.81 3.07 0.65
CA ASP A 210 26.07 3.15 2.08
C ASP A 210 25.63 1.87 2.80
N GLY A 211 26.61 1.23 3.44
CA GLY A 211 26.46 -0.11 4.03
C GLY A 211 25.95 -0.15 5.46
N ASP A 212 25.85 0.97 6.19
CA ASP A 212 25.20 1.02 7.51
C ASP A 212 23.98 1.94 7.45
N ARG A 213 22.83 1.34 7.21
CA ARG A 213 21.51 1.99 7.20
C ARG A 213 20.62 1.41 8.30
N LYS A 214 21.22 1.00 9.43
CA LYS A 214 20.46 0.64 10.62
C LYS A 214 19.57 1.82 11.01
N PHE A 215 18.31 1.52 11.30
CA PHE A 215 17.29 2.52 11.51
C PHE A 215 16.45 2.16 12.74
N SER A 216 15.82 3.16 13.33
CA SER A 216 14.79 2.98 14.36
C SER A 216 13.66 3.95 14.06
N LEU A 217 12.53 3.40 13.58
CA LEU A 217 11.39 4.22 13.19
C LEU A 217 10.86 5.01 14.40
N SER A 218 10.76 4.37 15.57
CA SER A 218 10.28 5.03 16.79
C SER A 218 11.17 6.19 17.24
N GLU A 219 12.50 6.03 17.15
CA GLU A 219 13.43 7.13 17.48
C GLU A 219 13.32 8.28 16.49
N PHE A 220 13.19 7.96 15.19
CA PHE A 220 13.02 8.93 14.13
C PHE A 220 11.71 9.73 14.27
N GLU A 221 10.60 9.05 14.55
CA GLU A 221 9.29 9.66 14.85
C GLU A 221 9.37 10.64 16.03
N LYS A 222 10.01 10.22 17.13
CA LYS A 222 10.20 11.04 18.34
C LYS A 222 11.07 12.26 18.04
N LYS A 223 12.20 12.06 17.35
CA LYS A 223 13.15 13.13 16.99
C LYS A 223 12.50 14.26 16.22
N TYR A 224 11.59 13.94 15.29
CA TYR A 224 10.91 14.92 14.45
C TYR A 224 9.49 15.27 14.88
N SER A 225 9.02 14.70 15.99
CA SER A 225 7.65 14.91 16.50
C SER A 225 6.59 14.66 15.42
N LEU A 226 6.77 13.58 14.64
CA LEU A 226 5.90 13.24 13.50
C LEU A 226 4.50 12.80 13.94
N GLY A 227 4.36 12.32 15.18
CA GLY A 227 3.10 11.81 15.69
C GLY A 227 2.72 10.48 15.04
N LYS A 228 1.41 10.21 14.94
CA LYS A 228 0.90 8.97 14.36
C LYS A 228 1.01 8.97 12.82
N PRO A 229 1.30 7.82 12.19
CA PRO A 229 1.26 7.72 10.74
C PRO A 229 -0.15 7.98 10.23
N ILE A 230 -0.25 8.74 9.13
CA ILE A 230 -1.54 9.03 8.50
C ILE A 230 -1.95 7.94 7.52
N ALA A 231 -0.98 7.31 6.87
CA ALA A 231 -1.19 6.21 5.94
C ALA A 231 -0.04 5.21 6.02
N ALA A 232 -0.32 3.93 5.84
CA ALA A 232 0.71 2.93 5.64
C ALA A 232 0.24 1.80 4.73
N ASN A 233 1.19 1.04 4.22
CA ASN A 233 1.00 -0.20 3.50
C ASN A 233 2.28 -1.04 3.70
N PHE A 234 2.26 -2.30 3.31
CA PHE A 234 3.43 -3.16 3.42
C PHE A 234 3.33 -4.33 2.45
N TYR A 235 4.47 -4.91 2.13
CA TYR A 235 4.58 -6.14 1.36
C TYR A 235 5.64 -7.04 2.01
N GLN A 236 5.73 -8.27 1.53
CA GLN A 236 6.79 -9.20 1.92
C GLN A 236 7.64 -9.55 0.72
N ALA A 237 8.93 -9.74 0.91
CA ALA A 237 9.80 -10.30 -0.12
C ALA A 237 10.79 -11.27 0.53
N LYS A 238 11.20 -12.28 -0.23
CA LYS A 238 12.23 -13.23 0.17
C LYS A 238 13.32 -13.28 -0.89
N TYR A 239 14.42 -13.93 -0.54
CA TYR A 239 15.54 -14.09 -1.43
C TYR A 239 15.15 -14.72 -2.78
N ASP A 240 15.65 -14.13 -3.86
CA ASP A 240 15.75 -14.71 -5.19
C ASP A 240 17.13 -14.38 -5.80
N GLU A 241 17.40 -14.87 -7.01
CA GLU A 241 18.69 -14.65 -7.67
C GLU A 241 18.93 -13.16 -8.04
N ALA A 242 17.89 -12.36 -8.23
CA ALA A 242 18.01 -10.94 -8.56
C ALA A 242 18.59 -10.12 -7.40
N VAL A 243 18.47 -10.61 -6.16
CA VAL A 243 19.14 -10.02 -4.99
C VAL A 243 20.66 -10.03 -5.16
N LYS A 244 21.26 -11.04 -5.80
CA LYS A 244 22.70 -11.06 -6.06
C LYS A 244 23.13 -9.88 -6.93
N GLU A 245 22.37 -9.63 -7.99
CA GLU A 245 22.61 -8.51 -8.91
C GLU A 245 22.47 -7.16 -8.19
N LEU A 246 21.47 -7.02 -7.32
CA LEU A 246 21.29 -5.81 -6.49
C LEU A 246 22.54 -5.52 -5.64
N TYR A 247 23.11 -6.53 -4.98
CA TYR A 247 24.33 -6.34 -4.18
C TYR A 247 25.54 -5.97 -5.04
N LEU A 248 25.75 -6.66 -6.16
CA LEU A 248 26.85 -6.37 -7.08
C LEU A 248 26.75 -4.94 -7.63
N GLU A 249 25.56 -4.49 -8.03
CA GLU A 249 25.34 -3.12 -8.49
C GLU A 249 25.65 -2.09 -7.40
N ASN A 250 25.23 -2.34 -6.16
CA ASN A 250 25.50 -1.43 -5.04
C ASN A 250 27.01 -1.38 -4.70
N GLU A 251 27.73 -2.50 -4.77
CA GLU A 251 29.18 -2.56 -4.60
C GLU A 251 29.92 -1.81 -5.70
N GLU A 252 29.55 -2.00 -6.97
CA GLU A 252 30.15 -1.24 -8.08
C GLU A 252 29.94 0.27 -7.94
N MET A 253 28.78 0.69 -7.43
CA MET A 253 28.48 2.09 -7.17
C MET A 253 29.32 2.64 -6.03
N LYS A 254 29.57 1.84 -4.99
CA LYS A 254 30.47 2.20 -3.90
C LYS A 254 31.90 2.43 -4.40
N ASP A 255 32.42 1.51 -5.20
CA ASP A 255 33.77 1.63 -5.78
C ASP A 255 33.90 2.88 -6.66
N LYS A 256 32.88 3.19 -7.47
CA LYS A 256 32.86 4.42 -8.29
C LYS A 256 32.87 5.68 -7.43
N GLN A 257 32.09 5.72 -6.34
CA GLN A 257 32.06 6.85 -5.42
C GLN A 257 33.40 7.04 -4.70
N GLU A 258 34.00 5.96 -4.19
CA GLU A 258 35.31 6.01 -3.53
C GLU A 258 36.43 6.45 -4.48
N ASN A 259 36.40 5.97 -5.73
CA ASN A 259 37.38 6.35 -6.74
C ASN A 259 37.23 7.81 -7.18
N GLN A 260 36.01 8.33 -7.27
CA GLN A 260 35.76 9.76 -7.54
C GLN A 260 36.21 10.65 -6.38
N ALA A 261 36.00 10.23 -5.13
CA ALA A 261 36.46 10.95 -3.95
C ALA A 261 38.01 11.00 -3.83
N LYS A 262 38.72 10.07 -4.47
CA LYS A 262 40.20 10.00 -4.48
C LYS A 262 40.86 10.85 -5.57
N VAL A 263 40.13 11.45 -6.52
CA VAL A 263 40.71 12.36 -7.52
C VAL A 263 40.96 13.74 -6.87
N PRO A 264 42.22 14.15 -6.61
CA PRO A 264 42.49 15.47 -6.06
C PRO A 264 42.13 16.52 -7.10
N GLY A 265 41.43 17.58 -6.69
CA GLY A 265 41.01 18.65 -7.57
C GLY A 265 42.17 19.19 -8.42
N LEU A 266 41.99 19.21 -9.74
CA LEU A 266 42.75 20.13 -10.57
C LEU A 266 42.42 21.56 -10.11
N PRO A 267 43.41 22.42 -9.82
CA PRO A 267 43.13 23.82 -9.58
C PRO A 267 42.48 24.42 -10.83
N SER A 268 41.34 25.07 -10.63
CA SER A 268 40.67 25.88 -11.64
C SER A 268 41.65 26.91 -12.22
N VAL A 269 41.87 26.86 -13.53
CA VAL A 269 42.56 27.90 -14.32
C VAL A 269 41.62 29.08 -14.54
#